data_AF-A0A956KKN5-F1
#
_entry.id   AF-A0A956KKN5-F1
#
_cell.length_a   1.000
_cell.length_b   1.000
_cell.length_c   1.000
_cell.angle_alpha   90.00
_cell.angle_beta   90.00
_cell.angle_gamma   90.00
#
_symmetry.space_group_name_H-M   'P 1'
#
loop_
_entity.id
_entity.type
_entity.pdbx_description
1 polymer ?
#
loop_
_entity_poly.entity_id
_entity_poly.type
_entity_poly.pdbx_seq_one_letter_code
_entity_poly.pdbx_strand_id
1 'polypeptide(L)'
;SPFGQGGQHPSGVRMGGRGGGRSALAVADTRRFRDLRKDLVLDTRQMGTALRRLRKLQRKGVIEELDLDGTVDETARNCGDLEIVMRPPRKNDVRMLLLLDVGGSMDPHAETVSKLFSAAYQHGGFKELESYYFHNCVYSKVYE
;
A
#
# COMPACT_ATOMS: atom_id res chain seq x y z
N SER A 1 -42.24 24.76 -36.93
CA SER A 1 -43.46 24.94 -36.12
C SER A 1 -43.07 25.69 -34.84
N PRO A 2 -43.92 26.57 -34.29
CA PRO A 2 -43.50 27.79 -33.60
C PRO A 2 -43.17 27.56 -32.11
N PHE A 3 -42.00 27.01 -31.81
CA PHE A 3 -41.24 27.09 -30.54
C PHE A 3 -39.84 26.57 -30.92
N GLY A 4 -38.76 27.33 -31.08
CA GLY A 4 -38.19 28.29 -30.14
C GLY A 4 -36.71 27.89 -29.93
N GLN A 5 -35.81 28.62 -30.60
CA GLN A 5 -34.39 28.86 -30.27
C GLN A 5 -33.36 27.70 -30.34
N GLY A 6 -32.56 27.70 -31.41
CA GLY A 6 -31.21 27.10 -31.38
C GLY A 6 -30.76 26.43 -32.68
N GLY A 7 -30.77 27.14 -33.81
CA GLY A 7 -30.37 26.61 -35.11
C GLY A 7 -28.96 26.01 -35.13
N GLN A 8 -28.82 24.86 -35.80
CA GLN A 8 -27.56 24.25 -36.18
C GLN A 8 -26.83 25.15 -37.19
N HIS A 9 -25.60 25.56 -36.84
CA HIS A 9 -24.67 26.17 -37.80
C HIS A 9 -23.81 25.05 -38.43
N PRO A 10 -23.73 24.94 -39.78
CA PRO A 10 -23.03 23.82 -40.43
C PRO A 10 -21.50 23.98 -40.51
N SER A 11 -20.92 24.95 -39.80
CA SER A 11 -19.46 25.13 -39.72
C SER A 11 -19.06 25.68 -38.35
N GLY A 12 -18.54 24.80 -37.50
CA GLY A 12 -18.06 25.14 -36.15
C GLY A 12 -17.40 23.94 -35.51
N VAL A 13 -16.07 23.92 -35.54
CA VAL A 13 -15.18 22.82 -35.12
C VAL A 13 -15.44 22.39 -33.68
N ARG A 14 -15.67 21.08 -33.45
CA ARG A 14 -15.54 20.45 -32.12
C ARG A 14 -14.05 20.26 -31.81
N MET A 15 -13.55 20.95 -30.80
CA MET A 15 -12.25 20.66 -30.18
C MET A 15 -12.40 20.53 -28.66
N GLY A 16 -12.14 19.32 -28.15
CA GLY A 16 -11.61 19.01 -26.82
C GLY A 16 -12.25 19.65 -25.57
N GLY A 17 -13.29 19.01 -25.01
CA GLY A 17 -13.75 19.30 -23.65
C GLY A 17 -13.09 18.39 -22.60
N ARG A 18 -12.26 18.96 -21.71
CA ARG A 18 -11.95 18.35 -20.41
C ARG A 18 -13.13 18.58 -19.47
N GLY A 19 -14.02 17.59 -19.31
CA GLY A 19 -14.90 17.52 -18.14
C GLY A 19 -14.07 17.12 -16.92
N GLY A 20 -14.07 17.78 -15.77
CA GLY A 20 -15.10 18.66 -15.20
C GLY A 20 -15.75 17.97 -14.00
N GLY A 21 -14.95 17.67 -12.97
CA GLY A 21 -15.42 16.99 -11.75
C GLY A 21 -14.45 17.22 -10.57
N ARG A 22 -14.25 18.48 -10.18
CA ARG A 22 -13.41 18.87 -9.02
C ARG A 22 -14.23 19.20 -7.77
N SER A 23 -15.38 18.55 -7.58
CA SER A 23 -16.29 18.84 -6.46
C SER A 23 -15.88 18.22 -5.12
N ALA A 24 -14.67 17.66 -5.00
CA ALA A 24 -14.13 17.13 -3.74
C ALA A 24 -13.16 18.09 -3.03
N LEU A 25 -12.83 19.24 -3.64
CA LEU A 25 -11.76 20.11 -3.14
C LEU A 25 -12.13 20.95 -1.91
N ALA A 26 -13.42 21.16 -1.62
CA ALA A 26 -13.86 22.16 -0.64
C ALA A 26 -14.06 21.63 0.79
N VAL A 27 -14.05 20.31 1.03
CA VAL A 27 -14.42 19.72 2.34
C VAL A 27 -13.21 19.16 3.12
N ALA A 28 -12.00 19.25 2.57
CA ALA A 28 -10.78 18.71 3.19
C ALA A 28 -9.83 19.80 3.75
N ASP A 29 -10.29 21.04 3.85
CA ASP A 29 -9.46 22.23 4.19
C ASP A 29 -9.02 22.32 5.66
N THR A 30 -9.23 21.28 6.47
CA THR A 30 -8.84 21.27 7.90
C THR A 30 -8.02 20.05 8.33
N ARG A 31 -7.56 19.20 7.41
CA ARG A 31 -6.65 18.10 7.75
C ARG A 31 -5.20 18.48 7.54
N ARG A 32 -4.58 19.07 8.58
CA ARG A 32 -3.12 19.14 8.84
C ARG A 32 -2.24 18.95 7.59
N PHE A 33 -2.23 19.94 6.71
CA PHE A 33 -1.33 19.96 5.57
C PHE A 33 0.08 20.28 6.06
N ARG A 34 0.88 19.23 6.27
CA ARG A 34 2.33 19.39 6.19
C ARG A 34 2.62 19.70 4.72
N ASP A 35 3.25 20.84 4.44
CA ASP A 35 3.55 21.28 3.07
C ASP A 35 4.08 20.10 2.25
N LEU A 36 3.27 19.71 1.25
CA LEU A 36 3.59 18.61 0.35
C LEU A 36 4.74 19.10 -0.53
N ARG A 37 5.95 18.70 -0.15
CA ARG A 37 7.18 18.91 -0.91
C ARG A 37 7.00 18.38 -2.35
N LYS A 38 7.18 19.25 -3.35
CA LYS A 38 6.95 18.96 -4.78
C LYS A 38 8.13 18.25 -5.47
N ASP A 39 9.21 18.02 -4.74
CA ASP A 39 10.49 17.48 -5.21
C ASP A 39 10.64 15.98 -4.97
N LEU A 40 9.74 15.36 -4.19
CA LEU A 40 9.85 13.94 -3.84
C LEU A 40 9.11 13.06 -4.86
N VAL A 41 9.86 12.50 -5.82
CA VAL A 41 9.38 11.36 -6.60
C VAL A 41 9.37 10.14 -5.68
N LEU A 42 8.20 9.52 -5.50
CA LEU A 42 8.08 8.29 -4.73
C LEU A 42 8.91 7.18 -5.39
N ASP A 43 10.01 6.81 -4.74
CA ASP A 43 10.89 5.74 -5.20
C ASP A 43 10.54 4.39 -4.52
N THR A 44 10.91 3.31 -5.18
CA THR A 44 10.73 1.91 -4.75
C THR A 44 11.24 1.67 -3.32
N ARG A 45 12.40 2.23 -2.96
CA ARG A 45 12.96 2.12 -1.60
C ARG A 45 12.09 2.81 -0.55
N GLN A 46 11.55 3.98 -0.88
CA GLN A 46 10.69 4.74 0.03
C GLN A 46 9.37 3.98 0.25
N MET A 47 8.78 3.46 -0.83
CA MET A 47 7.62 2.57 -0.76
C MET A 47 7.92 1.32 0.07
N GLY A 48 9.06 0.66 -0.14
CA GLY A 48 9.48 -0.51 0.62
C GLY A 48 9.63 -0.21 2.11
N THR A 49 10.18 0.95 2.46
CA THR A 49 10.30 1.40 3.85
C THR A 49 8.93 1.61 4.49
N ALA A 50 7.98 2.19 3.75
CA ALA A 50 6.60 2.33 4.22
C ALA A 50 5.94 0.96 4.42
N LEU A 51 6.08 0.04 3.47
CA LEU A 51 5.52 -1.31 3.55
C LEU A 51 6.09 -2.12 4.72
N ARG A 52 7.37 -1.95 5.06
CA ARG A 52 7.97 -2.58 6.25
C ARG A 52 7.28 -2.19 7.55
N ARG A 53 6.65 -1.02 7.63
CA ARG A 53 5.88 -0.60 8.82
C ARG A 53 4.60 -1.40 9.02
N LEU A 54 4.11 -2.08 7.97
CA LEU A 54 2.96 -2.98 8.06
C LEU A 54 3.33 -4.34 8.67
N ARG A 55 4.62 -4.64 8.85
CA ARG A 55 5.06 -5.92 9.44
C ARG A 55 4.64 -6.01 10.90
N LYS A 56 4.12 -7.18 11.29
CA LYS A 56 3.85 -7.54 12.69
C LYS A 56 4.63 -8.80 13.02
N LEU A 57 5.75 -8.61 13.72
CA LEU A 57 6.63 -9.71 14.11
C LEU A 57 6.07 -10.41 15.34
N GLN A 58 5.78 -11.71 15.20
CA GLN A 58 5.36 -12.58 16.30
C GLN A 58 6.37 -13.71 16.47
N ARG A 59 6.58 -14.14 17.72
CA ARG A 59 7.38 -15.34 18.01
C ARG A 59 6.47 -16.55 17.84
N LYS A 60 6.72 -17.36 16.80
CA LYS A 60 5.92 -18.54 16.46
C LYS A 60 6.82 -19.59 15.82
N GLY A 61 6.45 -20.86 15.97
CA GLY A 61 7.16 -22.00 15.39
C GLY A 61 8.03 -22.73 16.41
N VAL A 62 9.04 -23.44 15.91
CA VAL A 62 9.95 -24.26 16.71
C VAL A 62 10.90 -23.37 17.52
N ILE A 63 11.30 -23.87 18.67
CA ILE A 63 12.27 -23.24 19.57
C ILE A 63 13.67 -23.41 18.95
N GLU A 64 14.17 -22.36 18.31
CA GLU A 64 15.42 -22.41 17.52
C GLU A 64 16.31 -21.18 17.75
N GLU A 65 15.81 -20.11 18.37
CA GLU A 65 16.55 -18.87 18.62
C GLU A 65 17.01 -18.81 20.08
N LEU A 66 18.25 -18.43 20.34
CA LEU A 66 18.75 -18.20 21.70
C LEU A 66 18.05 -16.99 22.33
N ASP A 67 17.42 -17.20 23.49
CA ASP A 67 16.96 -16.09 24.33
C ASP A 67 18.10 -15.61 25.20
N LEU A 68 18.85 -14.60 24.73
CA LEU A 68 19.97 -14.03 25.49
C LEU A 68 19.52 -13.47 26.85
N ASP A 69 18.41 -12.72 26.87
CA ASP A 69 17.90 -12.10 28.09
C ASP A 69 17.46 -13.19 29.08
N GLY A 70 16.68 -14.18 28.60
CA GLY A 70 16.26 -15.32 29.43
C GLY A 70 17.42 -16.17 29.93
N THR A 71 18.43 -16.40 29.08
CA THR A 71 19.65 -17.15 29.44
C THR A 71 20.42 -16.43 30.53
N VAL A 72 20.60 -15.12 30.42
CA VAL A 72 21.28 -14.30 31.44
C VAL A 72 20.51 -14.33 32.75
N ASP A 73 19.19 -14.15 32.70
CA ASP A 73 18.34 -14.13 33.89
C ASP A 73 18.33 -15.49 34.63
N GLU A 74 18.20 -16.61 33.90
CA GLU A 74 18.19 -17.93 34.52
C GLU A 74 19.58 -18.35 35.00
N THR A 75 20.64 -18.03 34.26
CA THR A 75 22.03 -18.24 34.72
C THR A 75 22.31 -17.46 36.00
N ALA A 76 21.83 -16.21 36.10
CA ALA A 76 22.00 -15.39 37.30
C ALA A 76 21.22 -15.96 38.51
N ARG A 77 20.04 -16.54 38.28
CA ARG A 77 19.25 -17.21 39.32
C ARG A 77 19.88 -18.53 39.75
N ASN A 78 20.54 -19.23 38.84
CA ASN A 78 21.23 -20.49 39.09
C ASN A 78 22.67 -20.29 39.61
N CYS A 79 22.91 -19.25 40.40
CA CYS A 79 24.21 -18.97 41.04
C CYS A 79 25.42 -18.91 40.08
N GLY A 80 25.20 -18.60 38.80
CA GLY A 80 26.26 -18.50 37.79
C GLY A 80 26.49 -19.77 36.98
N ASP A 81 25.76 -20.85 37.24
CA ASP A 81 25.76 -22.02 36.36
C ASP A 81 24.94 -21.73 35.09
N LEU A 82 25.58 -21.88 33.93
CA LEU A 82 25.02 -21.50 32.64
C LEU A 82 23.75 -22.30 32.32
N GLU A 83 22.63 -21.58 32.24
CA GLU A 83 21.32 -22.14 31.88
C GLU A 83 20.85 -21.52 30.57
N ILE A 84 20.78 -22.34 29.52
CA ILE A 84 20.45 -21.87 28.16
C ILE A 84 18.95 -21.86 27.95
N VAL A 85 18.39 -20.66 27.75
CA VAL A 85 16.98 -20.48 27.43
C VAL A 85 16.83 -20.25 25.93
N MET A 86 15.99 -21.08 25.31
CA MET A 86 15.71 -21.02 23.88
C MET A 86 14.27 -20.51 23.65
N ARG A 87 14.04 -19.83 22.53
CA ARG A 87 12.72 -19.30 22.14
C ARG A 87 12.43 -19.45 20.65
N PRO A 88 11.15 -19.38 20.23
CA PRO A 88 10.81 -19.33 18.82
C PRO A 88 11.27 -18.02 18.16
N PRO A 89 11.69 -18.07 16.88
CA PRO A 89 12.15 -16.88 16.18
C PRO A 89 11.02 -15.91 15.86
N ARG A 90 11.37 -14.63 15.71
CA ARG A 90 10.43 -13.59 15.26
C ARG A 90 10.20 -13.67 13.75
N LYS A 91 8.98 -14.04 13.34
CA LYS A 91 8.55 -14.06 11.93
C LYS A 91 7.40 -13.06 11.72
N ASN A 92 7.34 -12.45 10.54
CA ASN A 92 6.19 -11.60 10.19
C ASN A 92 4.99 -12.51 9.94
N ASP A 93 3.83 -12.17 10.51
CA ASP A 93 2.60 -12.96 10.35
C ASP A 93 1.55 -12.27 9.46
N VAL A 94 1.90 -11.10 8.91
CA VAL A 94 1.00 -10.31 8.07
C VAL A 94 0.95 -10.90 6.66
N ARG A 95 -0.27 -11.21 6.22
CA ARG A 95 -0.61 -11.57 4.84
C ARG A 95 -1.15 -10.33 4.13
N MET A 96 -0.77 -10.12 2.89
CA MET A 96 -1.16 -8.96 2.10
C MET A 96 -1.81 -9.38 0.79
N LEU A 97 -2.95 -8.75 0.49
CA LEU A 97 -3.63 -8.85 -0.79
C LEU A 97 -3.51 -7.50 -1.51
N LEU A 98 -2.88 -7.49 -2.68
CA LEU A 98 -2.67 -6.30 -3.51
C LEU A 98 -3.61 -6.32 -4.71
N LEU A 99 -4.65 -5.49 -4.68
CA LEU A 99 -5.60 -5.33 -5.78
C LEU A 99 -5.20 -4.11 -6.62
N LEU A 100 -4.96 -4.30 -7.92
CA LEU A 100 -4.44 -3.28 -8.82
C LEU A 100 -5.43 -3.00 -9.96
N ASP A 101 -5.90 -1.76 -10.06
CA ASP A 101 -6.68 -1.30 -11.20
C ASP A 101 -5.75 -0.99 -12.39
N VAL A 102 -6.13 -1.48 -13.57
CA VAL A 102 -5.37 -1.36 -14.80
C VAL A 102 -6.24 -0.74 -15.89
N GLY A 103 -5.70 0.26 -16.59
CA GLY A 103 -6.30 0.83 -17.79
C GLY A 103 -7.05 2.15 -17.58
N GLY A 104 -7.30 2.84 -18.69
CA GLY A 104 -8.15 4.03 -18.75
C GLY A 104 -7.62 5.16 -17.88
N SER A 105 -8.33 5.50 -16.81
CA SER A 105 -7.90 6.55 -15.88
C SER A 105 -6.65 6.20 -15.08
N MET A 106 -6.24 4.92 -15.04
CA MET A 106 -5.04 4.48 -14.34
C MET A 106 -3.75 4.55 -15.17
N ASP A 107 -3.83 4.76 -16.49
CA ASP A 107 -2.67 4.82 -17.38
C ASP A 107 -1.60 5.83 -16.93
N PRO A 108 -1.94 7.05 -16.45
CA PRO A 108 -0.95 8.00 -15.95
C PRO A 108 -0.22 7.55 -14.67
N HIS A 109 -0.74 6.53 -13.97
CA HIS A 109 -0.20 6.02 -12.71
C HIS A 109 0.57 4.71 -12.88
N ALA A 110 0.63 4.14 -14.08
CA ALA A 110 1.22 2.83 -14.35
C ALA A 110 2.64 2.69 -13.78
N GLU A 111 3.49 3.72 -13.94
CA GLU A 111 4.86 3.70 -13.42
C GLU A 111 4.88 3.66 -11.88
N THR A 112 4.01 4.42 -11.22
CA THR A 112 3.93 4.47 -9.75
C THR A 112 3.41 3.14 -9.20
N VAL A 113 2.41 2.54 -9.85
CA VAL A 113 1.88 1.22 -9.50
C VAL A 113 2.94 0.14 -9.70
N SER A 114 3.72 0.20 -10.78
CA SER A 114 4.84 -0.72 -11.03
C SER A 114 5.92 -0.62 -9.94
N LYS A 115 6.26 0.61 -9.51
CA LYS A 115 7.19 0.83 -8.38
C LYS A 115 6.64 0.26 -7.07
N LEU A 116 5.34 0.42 -6.79
CA LEU A 116 4.69 -0.14 -5.61
C LEU A 116 4.72 -1.67 -5.63
N PHE A 117 4.39 -2.28 -6.76
CA PHE A 117 4.44 -3.72 -6.96
C PHE A 117 5.87 -4.25 -6.69
N SER A 118 6.87 -3.61 -7.29
CA SER A 118 8.28 -3.96 -7.10
C SER A 118 8.70 -3.85 -5.64
N ALA A 119 8.31 -2.76 -4.97
CA ALA A 119 8.61 -2.53 -3.56
C ALA A 119 7.94 -3.56 -2.64
N ALA A 120 6.70 -3.98 -2.93
CA ALA A 120 5.99 -4.97 -2.13
C ALA A 120 6.66 -6.33 -2.17
N TYR A 121 7.04 -6.80 -3.36
CA TYR A 121 7.72 -8.08 -3.54
C TYR A 121 9.15 -8.08 -2.99
N GLN A 122 9.91 -7.01 -3.22
CA GLN A 122 11.33 -6.97 -2.84
C GLN A 122 11.56 -6.59 -1.37
N HIS A 123 10.66 -5.82 -0.75
CA HIS A 123 10.93 -5.19 0.55
C HIS A 123 9.82 -5.38 1.60
N GLY A 124 8.65 -5.86 1.21
CA GLY A 124 7.51 -6.05 2.11
C GLY A 124 7.77 -7.07 3.22
N GLY A 125 8.46 -8.18 2.90
CA GLY A 125 8.75 -9.24 3.87
C GLY A 125 7.48 -9.78 4.55
N PHE A 126 6.38 -9.83 3.80
CA PHE A 126 5.09 -10.36 4.23
C PHE A 126 5.14 -11.88 4.31
N LYS A 127 4.33 -12.46 5.18
CA LYS A 127 4.18 -13.93 5.28
C LYS A 127 3.65 -14.48 3.95
N GLU A 128 2.75 -13.74 3.34
CA GLU A 128 2.09 -14.04 2.09
C GLU A 128 1.77 -12.72 1.40
N LEU A 129 1.99 -12.67 0.09
CA LEU A 129 1.67 -11.54 -0.76
C LEU A 129 1.03 -12.09 -2.03
N GLU A 130 -0.25 -11.79 -2.23
CA GLU A 130 -0.98 -12.11 -3.46
C GLU A 130 -1.34 -10.82 -4.20
N SER A 131 -1.30 -10.86 -5.52
CA SER A 131 -1.65 -9.71 -6.36
C SER A 131 -2.70 -10.06 -7.40
N TYR A 132 -3.71 -9.21 -7.54
CA TYR A 132 -4.78 -9.35 -8.52
C TYR A 132 -4.96 -8.06 -9.30
N TYR A 133 -5.28 -8.19 -10.59
CA TYR A 133 -5.48 -7.06 -11.50
C TYR A 133 -6.95 -7.02 -11.95
N PHE A 134 -7.53 -5.83 -11.99
CA PHE A 134 -8.90 -5.62 -12.49
C PHE A 134 -8.98 -4.37 -13.36
N HIS A 135 -10.10 -4.22 -14.08
CA HIS A 135 -10.35 -3.07 -14.94
C HIS A 135 -11.55 -2.28 -14.42
N ASN A 136 -11.34 -1.02 -14.06
CA ASN A 136 -12.30 -0.04 -13.57
C ASN A 136 -12.93 -0.38 -12.20
N CYS A 137 -13.66 -1.49 -12.08
CA CYS A 137 -14.34 -1.90 -10.85
C CYS A 137 -14.52 -3.42 -10.82
N VAL A 138 -14.58 -4.01 -9.62
CA VAL A 138 -14.97 -5.41 -9.44
C VAL A 138 -16.47 -5.53 -9.69
N TYR A 139 -16.88 -6.19 -10.78
CA TYR A 139 -18.26 -6.14 -11.30
C TYR A 139 -19.30 -6.99 -10.55
N SER A 140 -18.89 -7.97 -9.74
CA SER A 140 -19.83 -8.91 -9.12
C SER A 140 -19.81 -8.84 -7.61
N LYS A 141 -18.85 -9.47 -6.93
CA LYS A 141 -18.77 -9.44 -5.46
C LYS A 141 -17.32 -9.51 -5.00
N VAL A 142 -17.02 -8.74 -3.95
CA VAL A 142 -15.88 -8.96 -3.06
C VAL A 142 -16.51 -9.41 -1.74
N TYR A 143 -16.35 -10.68 -1.39
CA TYR A 143 -16.95 -11.25 -0.17
C TYR A 143 -16.04 -11.01 1.04
N GLU A 144 -16.64 -11.00 2.24
CA GLU A 144 -15.99 -11.08 3.55
C GLU A 144 -15.81 -12.54 3.97
#